data_AF-A0A150PHY2-F1
#
_entry.id   AF-A0A150PHY2-F1
#
_cell.length_a   1.000
_cell.length_b   1.000
_cell.length_c   1.000
_cell.angle_alpha   90.00
_cell.angle_beta   90.00
_cell.angle_gamma   90.00
#
_symmetry.space_group_name_H-M   'P 1'
#
loop_
_entity.id
_entity.type
_entity.pdbx_description
1 polymer ?
#
loop_
_entity_poly.entity_id
_entity_poly.type
_entity_poly.pdbx_seq_one_letter_code
_entity_poly.pdbx_strand_id
1 'polypeptide(L)' 'MQDLGAGNRGAEPFVTPNDRHRGRDGALLAARHAIYQRARRRTPLRWIGQTRNWTPVGPVTLKLHTHEAQAVVGT' A
#
# COMPACT_ATOMS: atom_id res chain seq x y z
N MET A 1 19.84 16.02 1.03
CA MET A 1 20.41 14.68 1.31
C MET A 1 19.25 13.69 1.31
N GLN A 2 18.87 13.20 0.13
CA GLN A 2 17.84 12.16 0.00
C GLN A 2 18.56 10.82 0.17
N ASP A 3 18.31 10.17 1.30
CA ASP A 3 18.90 8.87 1.63
C ASP A 3 18.31 7.79 0.70
N LEU A 4 19.11 7.36 -0.28
CA LEU A 4 18.84 6.19 -1.11
C LEU A 4 19.21 4.93 -0.30
N GLY A 5 18.46 4.68 0.77
CA GLY A 5 18.64 3.56 1.67
C GLY A 5 17.98 2.29 1.11
N ALA A 6 18.81 1.25 0.93
CA ALA A 6 18.46 -0.15 0.65
C ALA A 6 16.97 -0.51 0.79
N GLY A 7 16.32 -0.73 -0.35
CA GLY A 7 14.91 -1.07 -0.44
C GLY A 7 14.59 -2.38 0.27
N ASN A 8 14.06 -2.27 1.49
CA ASN A 8 13.24 -3.32 2.07
C ASN A 8 12.11 -3.59 1.05
N ARG A 9 12.21 -4.66 0.26
CA ARG A 9 11.15 -5.17 -0.65
C ARG A 9 9.96 -5.72 0.15
N GLY A 10 9.64 -5.07 1.26
CA GLY A 10 8.47 -5.34 2.07
C GLY A 10 7.26 -5.10 1.20
N ALA A 11 6.33 -6.06 1.23
CA ALA A 11 5.10 -5.98 0.47
C ALA A 11 4.44 -4.61 0.64
N GLU A 12 3.69 -4.20 -0.38
CA GLU A 12 2.84 -3.03 -0.37
C GLU A 12 1.89 -3.05 0.86
N PRO A 13 1.78 -1.97 1.67
CA PRO A 13 0.82 -1.93 2.76
C PRO A 13 -0.60 -2.23 2.26
N PHE A 14 -1.30 -3.15 2.94
CA PHE A 14 -2.63 -3.54 2.52
C PHE A 14 -3.63 -2.40 2.74
N VAL A 15 -4.12 -1.80 1.65
CA VAL A 15 -5.17 -0.79 1.65
C VAL A 15 -6.19 -1.21 0.60
N THR A 16 -7.48 -1.12 0.91
CA THR A 16 -8.52 -1.50 -0.05
C THR A 16 -8.58 -0.49 -1.20
N PRO A 17 -8.99 -0.89 -2.42
CA PRO A 17 -9.22 0.06 -3.51
C PRO A 17 -10.16 1.19 -3.10
N ASN A 18 -11.24 0.89 -2.37
CA ASN A 18 -12.18 1.91 -1.87
C ASN A 18 -11.53 2.90 -0.89
N ASP A 19 -10.63 2.45 -0.02
CA ASP A 19 -9.88 3.35 0.87
C ASP A 19 -8.95 4.28 0.10
N ARG A 20 -8.29 3.78 -0.95
CA ARG A 20 -7.47 4.61 -1.84
C ARG A 20 -8.33 5.60 -2.64
N HIS A 21 -9.45 5.15 -3.21
CA HIS A 21 -10.37 6.02 -3.96
C HIS A 21 -10.97 7.13 -3.10
N ARG A 22 -11.18 6.88 -1.81
CA ARG A 22 -11.69 7.88 -0.85
C ARG A 22 -10.58 8.68 -0.15
N GLY A 23 -9.30 8.47 -0.50
CA GLY A 23 -8.17 9.15 0.15
C GLY A 23 -8.01 8.84 1.65
N ARG A 24 -8.53 7.71 2.13
CA ARG A 24 -8.45 7.29 3.55
C ARG A 24 -7.18 6.50 3.86
N ASP A 25 -6.42 6.17 2.83
CA ASP A 25 -5.19 5.39 2.88
C ASP A 25 -4.10 6.06 3.75
N GLY A 26 -3.89 7.38 3.59
CA GLY A 26 -2.89 8.11 4.37
C GLY A 26 -3.13 8.03 5.87
N ALA A 27 -4.36 8.32 6.31
CA ALA A 27 -4.73 8.25 7.73
C ALA A 27 -4.62 6.83 8.29
N LEU A 28 -5.05 5.83 7.52
CA LEU A 28 -4.97 4.42 7.91
C LEU A 28 -3.51 3.95 8.08
N LEU A 29 -2.63 4.33 7.15
CA LEU A 29 -1.22 3.95 7.20
C LEU A 29 -0.47 4.67 8.31
N ALA A 30 -0.78 5.95 8.57
CA ALA A 30 -0.22 6.69 9.70
C ALA A 30 -0.58 6.06 11.05
N ALA A 31 -1.85 5.67 11.24
CA ALA A 31 -2.30 4.99 12.45
C ALA A 31 -1.57 3.65 12.67
N ARG A 32 -1.42 2.86 11.60
CA ARG A 32 -0.66 1.59 11.66
C ARG A 32 0.81 1.83 11.97
N HIS A 33 1.43 2.84 11.37
CA HIS A 33 2.81 3.18 11.65
C HIS A 33 3.03 3.46 13.14
N ALA A 34 2.14 4.26 13.77
CA ALA A 34 2.23 4.57 15.20
C ALA A 34 2.14 3.32 16.08
N ILE A 35 1.24 2.37 15.76
CA ILE A 35 1.11 1.10 16.47
C ILE A 35 2.40 0.29 16.36
N TYR A 36 2.95 0.16 15.16
CA TYR A 36 4.18 -0.61 14.91
C TYR A 36 5.40 0.01 15.59
N GLN A 37 5.50 1.34 15.60
CA GLN A 37 6.55 2.01 16.36
C GLN A 37 6.43 1.74 17.87
N ARG A 38 5.21 1.78 18.42
CA ARG A 38 4.98 1.46 19.84
C ARG A 38 5.34 0.01 20.15
N ALA A 39 4.93 -0.93 19.29
CA ALA A 39 5.27 -2.34 19.44
C ALA A 39 6.78 -2.59 19.37
N ARG A 40 7.49 -1.88 18.48
CA ARG A 40 8.94 -1.95 18.38
C ARG A 40 9.64 -1.42 19.63
N ARG A 41 9.18 -0.29 20.17
CA ARG A 41 9.70 0.25 21.44
C ARG A 41 9.49 -0.72 22.62
N ARG A 42 8.38 -1.46 22.64
CA ARG A 42 8.05 -2.40 23.71
C ARG A 42 8.92 -3.67 23.69
N THR A 43 9.27 -4.17 22.51
CA THR A 43 9.96 -5.47 22.40
C THR A 43 11.07 -5.42 21.35
N PRO A 44 12.14 -4.62 21.54
CA PRO A 44 13.11 -4.33 20.49
C PRO A 44 13.82 -5.59 19.95
N LEU A 45 14.07 -6.59 20.79
CA LEU A 45 14.69 -7.87 20.41
C LEU A 45 13.90 -8.65 19.33
N ARG A 46 12.58 -8.42 19.22
CA ARG A 46 11.74 -9.05 18.19
C ARG A 46 11.94 -8.42 16.80
N TRP A 47 12.40 -7.17 16.75
CA TRP A 47 12.42 -6.38 15.52
C TRP A 47 13.85 -6.24 15.01
N ILE A 48 14.14 -6.91 13.90
CA ILE A 48 15.41 -6.70 13.18
C ILE A 48 15.21 -5.49 12.26
N GLY A 49 15.89 -4.38 12.57
CA GLY A 49 15.87 -3.18 11.75
C GLY A 49 14.63 -2.30 11.91
N GLN A 50 14.30 -1.56 10.84
CA GLN A 50 13.20 -0.60 10.83
C GLN A 50 11.83 -1.27 10.69
N THR A 51 10.77 -0.56 11.11
CA THR A 51 9.40 -0.96 10.77
C THR A 51 9.18 -0.87 9.26
N ARG A 52 8.18 -1.59 8.75
CA ARG A 52 7.79 -1.58 7.32
C ARG A 52 7.62 -0.15 6.79
N ASN A 53 7.82 0.05 5.49
CA ASN A 53 7.49 1.30 4.83
C ASN A 53 5.96 1.53 4.87
N TRP A 54 5.53 2.64 5.46
CA TRP A 54 4.12 3.03 5.60
C TRP A 54 3.72 4.18 4.68
N THR A 55 4.53 4.48 3.68
CA THR A 55 4.23 5.52 2.69
C THR A 55 3.05 5.08 1.82
N PRO A 56 2.00 5.89 1.66
CA PRO A 56 0.92 5.59 0.72
C PRO A 56 1.46 5.53 -0.71
N VAL A 57 1.12 4.46 -1.43
CA VAL A 57 1.26 4.42 -2.88
C VAL A 57 0.05 5.11 -3.48
N GLY A 58 0.31 5.99 -4.45
CA GLY A 58 -0.61 6.98 -4.98
C GLY A 58 -1.97 6.46 -5.47
N PRO A 59 -2.85 7.36 -5.91
CA PRO A 59 -4.22 7.04 -6.25
C PRO A 59 -4.29 5.94 -7.33
N VAL A 60 -5.21 5.00 -7.14
CA VAL A 60 -5.54 3.98 -8.15
C VAL A 60 -6.75 4.47 -8.94
N THR A 61 -6.69 4.32 -10.26
CA THR A 61 -7.82 4.60 -11.16
C THR A 61 -8.59 3.33 -11.42
N LEU A 62 -9.90 3.34 -11.19
CA LEU A 62 -10.78 2.25 -11.61
C LEU A 62 -10.96 2.37 -13.13
N LYS A 63 -10.38 1.44 -13.89
CA LYS A 63 -10.62 1.34 -15.33
C LYS A 63 -11.86 0.50 -15.58
N LEU A 64 -12.85 1.11 -16.23
CA LEU A 64 -13.99 0.38 -16.81
C LEU A 64 -13.45 -0.39 -18.01
N HIS A 65 -13.42 -1.72 -17.91
CA HIS A 65 -13.19 -2.57 -19.08
C HIS A 65 -14.56 -2.89 -19.64
N THR A 66 -14.95 -2.19 -20.70
CA THR A 66 -16.09 -2.60 -21.51
C THR A 66 -15.70 -3.91 -22.17
N HIS A 67 -16.43 -4.99 -21.89
CA HIS A 67 -16.25 -6.21 -22.64
C HIS A 67 -16.98 -5.99 -23.97
N GLU A 68 -16.26 -5.60 -25.03
CA GLU A 68 -16.85 -5.67 -26.36
C GLU A 68 -17.28 -7.13 -26.62
N ALA A 69 -18.58 -7.33 -26.85
CA ALA A 69 -19.08 -8.60 -27.33
C ALA A 69 -18.39 -8.85 -28.67
N GLN A 70 -17.52 -9.87 -28.71
CA GLN A 70 -16.94 -10.36 -29.95
C GLN A 70 -18.09 -10.84 -30.83
N ALA A 71 -18.57 -9.96 -31.71
CA ALA A 71 -19.46 -10.32 -32.79
C ALA A 71 -18.63 -11.20 -33.73
N VAL A 72 -18.79 -12.51 -33.60
CA VAL A 72 -18.44 -13.48 -34.64
C VAL A 72 -19.26 -13.07 -35.86
N VAL A 73 -18.61 -12.36 -36.78
CA VAL A 73 -19.11 -12.20 -38.15
C VAL A 73 -18.94 -13.56 -38.80
N GLY A 74 -20.01 -14.34 -38.78
CA GLY A 74 -20.17 -15.47 -39.68
C GLY A 74 -20.55 -14.94 -41.06
N THR A 75 -19.68 -15.18 -42.04
CA THR A 75 -19.98 -15.45 -43.46
C THR A 75 -18.75 -16.07 -44.08
#